data_AF-A0AA43EAW9-F1
#
_entry.id   AF-A0AA43EAW9-F1
#
_cell.length_a   1.000
_cell.length_b   1.000
_cell.length_c   1.000
_cell.angle_alpha   90.00
_cell.angle_beta   90.00
_cell.angle_gamma   90.00
#
_symmetry.space_group_name_H-M   'P 1'
#
loop_
_entity.id
_entity.type
_entity.pdbx_description
1 polymer ?
#
loop_
_entity_poly.entity_id
_entity_poly.type
_entity_poly.pdbx_seq_one_letter_code
_entity_poly.pdbx_strand_id
1 'polypeptide(L)' 'MAAADRALVAYADKLTRTPAAVGAGDIAGLRAAGFDDDAIHDACAIAAYYAFVNRIADGLGVELEPGAIRAEGKKDP' A
#
# COMPACT_ATOMS: atom_id res chain seq x y z
N MET A 1 -1.83 6.52 15.25
CA MET A 1 -1.56 6.89 13.85
C MET A 1 -1.67 8.39 13.70
N ALA A 2 -0.65 9.02 13.13
CA ALA A 2 -0.67 10.43 12.77
C ALA A 2 -1.74 10.69 11.68
N ALA A 3 -2.12 11.96 11.47
CA ALA A 3 -3.06 12.32 10.41
C ALA A 3 -2.52 11.94 9.02
N ALA A 4 -1.21 12.10 8.80
CA ALA A 4 -0.52 11.71 7.58
C ALA A 4 -0.61 10.19 7.32
N ASP A 5 -0.34 9.35 8.33
CA ASP A 5 -0.47 7.90 8.22
C ASP A 5 -1.88 7.49 7.76
N ARG A 6 -2.92 8.13 8.32
CA ARG A 6 -4.31 7.84 7.94
C ARG A 6 -4.61 8.23 6.50
N ALA A 7 -4.09 9.37 6.04
CA ALA A 7 -4.26 9.82 4.66
C ALA A 7 -3.59 8.85 3.68
N LEU A 8 -2.36 8.41 4.00
CA LEU A 8 -1.61 7.45 3.21
C LEU A 8 -2.32 6.09 3.12
N VAL A 9 -2.78 5.55 4.26
CA VAL A 9 -3.51 4.27 4.30
C VAL A 9 -4.85 4.36 3.56
N ALA A 10 -5.59 5.47 3.71
CA ALA A 10 -6.85 5.67 3.00
C ALA A 10 -6.64 5.74 1.48
N TYR A 11 -5.58 6.41 1.03
CA TYR A 11 -5.19 6.42 -0.37
C TYR A 11 -4.85 5.01 -0.90
N ALA A 12 -4.01 4.27 -0.16
CA ALA A 12 -3.61 2.92 -0.55
C ALA A 12 -4.78 1.93 -0.60
N ASP A 13 -5.72 2.01 0.35
CA ASP A 13 -6.95 1.21 0.36
C ASP A 13 -7.82 1.53 -0.87
N LYS A 14 -8.04 2.83 -1.15
CA LYS A 14 -8.82 3.27 -2.31
C LYS A 14 -8.18 2.83 -3.63
N LEU A 15 -6.87 2.97 -3.77
CA LEU A 15 -6.11 2.54 -4.96
C LEU A 15 -6.19 1.02 -5.15
N THR A 16 -6.17 0.25 -4.07
CA THR A 16 -6.25 -1.21 -4.10
C THR A 16 -7.65 -1.71 -4.51
N ARG A 17 -8.71 -1.10 -3.96
CA ARG A 17 -10.09 -1.58 -4.12
C ARG A 17 -10.83 -0.96 -5.29
N THR A 18 -10.57 0.32 -5.56
CA THR A 18 -11.28 1.12 -6.57
C THR A 18 -10.30 2.03 -7.32
N PRO A 19 -9.29 1.49 -8.01
CA PRO A 19 -8.25 2.29 -8.67
C PRO A 19 -8.84 3.30 -9.67
N ALA A 20 -9.92 2.95 -10.38
CA ALA A 20 -10.58 3.85 -11.33
C ALA A 20 -11.23 5.08 -10.69
N ALA A 21 -11.44 5.08 -9.37
CA ALA A 21 -12.01 6.21 -8.63
C ALA A 21 -10.93 7.12 -8.02
N VAL A 22 -9.65 6.78 -8.13
CA VAL A 22 -8.55 7.64 -7.70
C VAL A 22 -8.43 8.82 -8.66
N GLY A 23 -8.29 10.03 -8.10
CA GLY A 23 -8.19 11.25 -8.89
C GLY A 23 -7.39 12.35 -8.20
N ALA A 24 -7.39 13.54 -8.81
CA ALA A 24 -6.59 14.68 -8.37
C ALA A 24 -6.86 15.10 -6.91
N GLY A 25 -8.09 14.90 -6.41
CA GLY A 25 -8.44 15.20 -5.03
C GLY A 25 -7.71 14.32 -4.00
N ASP A 26 -7.45 13.05 -4.34
CA ASP A 26 -6.71 12.15 -3.46
C ASP A 26 -5.23 12.58 -3.36
N ILE A 27 -4.64 12.97 -4.50
CA ILE A 27 -3.26 13.49 -4.56
C ILE A 27 -3.13 14.80 -3.80
N ALA A 28 -4.10 15.70 -3.96
CA ALA A 28 -4.15 16.95 -3.20
C ALA A 28 -4.27 16.70 -1.69
N GLY A 29 -5.05 15.69 -1.28
CA GLY A 29 -5.17 15.28 0.12
C GLY A 29 -3.84 14.80 0.71
N LEU A 30 -3.05 14.02 -0.05
CA LEU A 30 -1.72 13.60 0.38
C LEU A 30 -0.74 14.77 0.49
N ARG A 31 -0.74 15.69 -0.48
CA ARG A 31 0.10 16.91 -0.40
C ARG A 31 -0.26 17.75 0.81
N ALA A 32 -1.56 17.92 1.11
CA ALA A 32 -2.03 18.63 2.30
C ALA A 32 -1.63 17.93 3.61
N ALA A 33 -1.39 16.61 3.57
CA ALA A 33 -0.87 15.84 4.70
C ALA A 33 0.66 15.91 4.83
N GLY A 34 1.36 16.60 3.92
CA GLY A 34 2.80 16.85 3.97
C GLY A 34 3.65 15.93 3.11
N PHE A 35 3.05 15.11 2.24
CA PHE A 35 3.79 14.29 1.28
C PHE A 35 4.20 15.09 0.05
N ASP A 36 5.43 14.89 -0.44
CA ASP A 36 5.87 15.39 -1.73
C ASP A 36 5.51 14.41 -2.86
N ASP A 37 5.76 14.83 -4.11
CA ASP A 37 5.36 14.05 -5.28
C ASP A 37 6.11 12.72 -5.40
N ASP A 38 7.37 12.67 -4.95
CA ASP A 38 8.18 11.45 -4.92
C ASP A 38 7.59 10.44 -3.92
N ALA A 39 7.26 10.87 -2.70
CA ALA A 39 6.63 10.01 -1.70
C ALA A 39 5.23 9.53 -2.14
N ILE A 40 4.46 10.36 -2.83
CA ILE A 40 3.16 9.97 -3.39
C ILE A 40 3.32 8.93 -4.50
N HIS A 41 4.31 9.12 -5.37
CA HIS A 41 4.65 8.15 -6.41
C HIS A 41 5.05 6.80 -5.80
N ASP A 42 5.93 6.80 -4.80
CA ASP A 42 6.36 5.58 -4.12
C ASP A 42 5.19 4.85 -3.45
N ALA A 43 4.30 5.59 -2.78
CA ALA A 43 3.09 5.02 -2.20
C ALA A 43 2.19 4.36 -3.24
N CYS A 44 2.00 5.00 -4.39
CA CYS A 44 1.24 4.46 -5.51
C CYS A 44 1.89 3.16 -6.05
N ALA A 45 3.20 3.20 -6.31
CA ALA A 45 3.94 2.08 -6.86
C ALA A 45 3.93 0.86 -5.94
N ILE A 46 4.18 1.06 -4.64
CA ILE A 46 4.16 -0.02 -3.64
C ILE A 46 2.77 -0.62 -3.51
N ALA A 47 1.73 0.21 -3.35
CA ALA A 47 0.36 -0.28 -3.23
C ALA A 47 -0.09 -1.05 -4.48
N ALA A 48 0.22 -0.53 -5.68
CA ALA A 48 -0.09 -1.19 -6.94
C ALA A 48 0.65 -2.52 -7.11
N TYR A 49 1.94 -2.58 -6.75
CA TYR A 49 2.73 -3.80 -6.82
C TYR A 49 2.17 -4.91 -5.93
N TYR A 50 1.88 -4.62 -4.67
CA TYR A 50 1.29 -5.61 -3.77
C TYR A 50 -0.12 -6.00 -4.21
N ALA A 51 -0.92 -5.06 -4.71
CA ALA A 51 -2.23 -5.38 -5.26
C ALA A 51 -2.13 -6.30 -6.51
N PHE A 52 -1.08 -6.18 -7.32
CA PHE A 52 -0.82 -7.10 -8.43
C PHE A 52 -0.41 -8.49 -7.92
N VAL A 53 0.61 -8.57 -7.06
CA VAL A 53 1.12 -9.85 -6.53
C VAL A 53 0.04 -10.61 -5.76
N ASN A 54 -0.71 -9.92 -4.89
CA ASN A 54 -1.78 -10.54 -4.11
C ASN A 54 -2.87 -11.13 -5.02
N ARG A 55 -3.27 -10.42 -6.09
CA ARG A 55 -4.26 -10.93 -7.04
C ARG A 55 -3.76 -12.14 -7.82
N ILE A 56 -2.47 -12.22 -8.13
CA ILE A 56 -1.88 -13.42 -8.75
C ILE A 56 -1.91 -14.59 -7.77
N ALA A 57 -1.49 -14.38 -6.52
CA ALA A 57 -1.50 -15.41 -5.49
C ALA A 57 -2.92 -15.94 -5.23
N ASP A 58 -3.87 -15.03 -4.98
CA ASP A 58 -5.27 -15.37 -4.73
C ASP A 58 -5.93 -16.02 -5.95
N GLY A 59 -5.65 -15.52 -7.16
CA GLY A 59 -6.22 -16.03 -8.40
C GLY A 59 -5.71 -17.42 -8.80
N LEU A 60 -4.52 -17.80 -8.33
CA LEU A 60 -3.93 -19.12 -8.57
C LEU A 60 -4.06 -20.07 -7.37
N GLY A 61 -4.60 -19.60 -6.24
CA GLY A 61 -4.72 -20.40 -5.01
C GLY A 61 -3.39 -20.72 -4.34
N VAL A 62 -2.41 -19.81 -4.42
CA VAL A 62 -1.10 -19.98 -3.78
C VAL A 62 -1.27 -19.83 -2.26
N GLU A 63 -0.97 -20.89 -1.52
CA GLU A 63 -0.94 -20.84 -0.06
C GLU A 63 0.42 -20.31 0.43
N LEU A 64 0.39 -19.53 1.52
CA LEU A 64 1.61 -19.11 2.20
C LEU A 64 2.31 -20.32 2.81
N GLU A 65 3.63 -20.39 2.67
CA GLU A 65 4.40 -21.43 3.35
C GLU A 65 4.21 -21.36 4.88
N PRO A 66 4.11 -22.51 5.56
CA PRO A 66 4.03 -22.55 7.02
C PRO A 66 5.23 -21.82 7.66
N GLY A 67 5.00 -20.61 8.19
CA GLY A 67 6.02 -19.80 8.86
C GLY A 67 6.36 -18.47 8.18
N ALA A 68 5.87 -18.20 6.97
CA ALA A 68 6.16 -16.97 6.21
C ALA A 68 5.72 -15.67 6.92
N ILE A 69 4.75 -15.73 7.85
CA ILE A 69 4.27 -14.55 8.60
C ILE A 69 5.23 -14.17 9.76
N ARG A 70 6.32 -14.91 9.99
CA ARG A 70 7.30 -14.65 11.05
C ARG A 70 8.71 -14.39 10.50
N ALA A 71 8.91 -13.30 9.77
CA ALA A 71 10.26 -12.94 9.31
C ALA A 71 10.55 -11.44 9.29
N GLU A 72 10.17 -10.67 10.33
CA GLU A 72 10.78 -9.34 10.59
C GLU A 72 11.01 -9.07 12.09
N GLY A 73 11.31 -10.12 12.85
CA GLY A 73 11.52 -10.04 14.30
C GLY A 73 12.78 -10.73 14.84
N LYS A 74 13.71 -11.18 13.97
CA LYS A 74 15.00 -11.71 14.43
C LYS A 74 16.05 -10.61 14.37
N LYS A 75 16.16 -9.85 15.47
CA LYS A 75 17.39 -9.13 15.78
C LYS A 75 18.36 -10.17 16.32
N ASP A 76 19.32 -10.61 15.50
CA ASP A 76 20.37 -11.52 15.95
C ASP A 76 21.21 -10.87 17.07
N PRO A 77 21.75 -11.67 18.01
CA PRO A 77 22.42 -11.20 19.23
C PRO A 77 23.74 -10.46 18.98
#